data_AF-A0A7V6DDC2-F1
#
_entry.id   AF-A0A7V6DDC2-F1
#
_cell.length_a   1.000
_cell.length_b   1.000
_cell.length_c   1.000
_cell.angle_alpha   90.00
_cell.angle_beta   90.00
_cell.angle_gamma   90.00
#
_symmetry.space_group_name_H-M   'P 1'
#
loop_
_entity.id
_entity.type
_entity.pdbx_description
1 polymer ?
#
loop_
_entity_poly.entity_id
_entity_poly.type
_entity_poly.pdbx_seq_one_letter_code
_entity_poly.pdbx_strand_id
1 'polypeptide(L)'
;MVTTQATVNRLLEVARGADATAVALVQPILPPERPIDWLGAMVKGGRVQYVEGHSRDCTYRLCGMYAFSPPALPAIQDNPGVMTQVPVGGMPPMEAEMAQSVQTLLDEGKEVLAAEVEGYLVDMDKPWHILEANRRVLDEMSRSLLESQVHPTARIHDGAEIKGFVVLGEGSEIGNRVVLEGNVFIGKHTRVVNGAIVGNAVAIGDHTRVSDYCLIGAYSVVGNRCIVGHGAELEGVMFDGAYLYHYCEISGVVGQSVDIGAATVCGT
;
A
#
# COMPACT_ATOMS: atom_id res chain seq x y z
N MET A 1 0.53 4.90 5.17
CA MET A 1 0.24 3.52 5.61
C MET A 1 -0.75 2.86 4.66
N VAL A 2 -0.54 1.59 4.34
CA VAL A 2 -1.50 0.74 3.62
C VAL A 2 -1.68 -0.56 4.39
N THR A 3 -2.93 -0.96 4.65
CA THR A 3 -3.26 -2.18 5.40
C THR A 3 -4.62 -2.73 4.97
N THR A 4 -4.98 -3.90 5.49
CA THR A 4 -6.23 -4.60 5.18
C THR A 4 -7.42 -3.98 5.93
N GLN A 5 -8.64 -4.19 5.40
CA GLN A 5 -9.87 -3.83 6.12
C GLN A 5 -10.01 -4.62 7.43
N ALA A 6 -9.50 -5.86 7.48
CA ALA A 6 -9.51 -6.71 8.67
C ALA A 6 -8.74 -6.07 9.84
N THR A 7 -7.55 -5.51 9.58
CA THR A 7 -6.76 -4.75 10.57
C THR A 7 -7.55 -3.58 11.16
N VAL A 8 -8.22 -2.80 10.29
CA VAL A 8 -9.02 -1.65 10.74
C VAL A 8 -10.19 -2.11 11.62
N ASN A 9 -10.90 -3.16 11.19
CA ASN A 9 -12.00 -3.73 11.96
C ASN A 9 -11.51 -4.26 13.31
N ARG A 10 -10.37 -4.96 13.34
CA ARG A 10 -9.76 -5.48 14.56
C ARG A 10 -9.46 -4.38 15.57
N LEU A 11 -8.88 -3.26 15.14
CA LEU A 11 -8.64 -2.09 16.01
C LEU A 11 -9.95 -1.56 16.59
N LEU A 12 -10.98 -1.40 15.77
CA LEU A 12 -12.28 -0.88 16.19
C LEU A 12 -13.03 -1.84 17.13
N GLU A 13 -12.93 -3.14 16.91
CA GLU A 13 -13.51 -4.16 17.78
C GLU A 13 -12.88 -4.13 19.17
N VAL A 14 -11.55 -4.07 19.25
CA VAL A 14 -10.84 -3.93 20.54
C VAL A 14 -11.21 -2.62 21.23
N ALA A 15 -11.31 -1.52 20.48
CA ALA A 15 -11.69 -0.22 21.02
C ALA A 15 -13.14 -0.15 21.54
N ARG A 16 -14.07 -0.88 20.92
CA ARG A 16 -15.48 -0.92 21.37
C ARG A 16 -15.73 -1.92 22.50
N GLY A 17 -14.94 -2.99 22.55
CA GLY A 17 -15.13 -4.10 23.49
C GLY A 17 -14.58 -3.84 24.90
N ALA A 18 -13.88 -2.72 25.13
CA ALA A 18 -13.20 -2.43 26.38
C ALA A 18 -13.37 -0.97 26.80
N ASP A 19 -13.34 -0.73 28.12
CA ASP A 19 -13.33 0.61 28.72
C ASP A 19 -11.91 1.20 28.80
N ALA A 20 -11.11 0.95 27.76
CA ALA A 20 -9.70 1.35 27.73
C ALA A 20 -9.55 2.85 27.41
N THR A 21 -8.50 3.47 27.94
CA THR A 21 -8.21 4.88 27.65
C THR A 21 -7.68 5.05 26.22
N ALA A 22 -6.89 4.08 25.76
CA ALA A 22 -6.42 4.01 24.39
C ALA A 22 -6.27 2.57 23.89
N VAL A 23 -6.30 2.40 22.58
CA VAL A 23 -5.88 1.19 21.87
C VAL A 23 -4.83 1.59 20.84
N ALA A 24 -3.70 0.90 20.82
CA ALA A 24 -2.64 1.06 19.83
C ALA A 24 -2.61 -0.14 18.88
N LEU A 25 -2.56 0.12 17.58
CA LEU A 25 -2.26 -0.91 16.59
C LEU A 25 -0.77 -1.25 16.67
N VAL A 26 -0.48 -2.54 16.79
CA VAL A 26 0.87 -3.08 16.93
C VAL A 26 1.11 -4.21 15.93
N GLN A 27 2.36 -4.42 15.55
CA GLN A 27 2.76 -5.54 14.72
C GLN A 27 3.98 -6.23 15.33
N PRO A 28 4.00 -7.57 15.44
CA PRO A 28 5.18 -8.28 15.88
C PRO A 28 6.38 -7.95 14.99
N ILE A 29 7.53 -7.67 15.62
CA ILE A 29 8.78 -7.46 14.90
C ILE A 29 9.41 -8.83 14.66
N LEU A 30 9.41 -9.25 13.40
CA LEU A 30 9.95 -10.54 12.98
C LEU A 30 11.19 -10.33 12.09
N PRO A 31 12.18 -11.24 12.11
CA PRO A 31 13.31 -11.16 11.20
C PRO A 31 12.86 -11.04 9.73
N PRO A 32 13.52 -10.21 8.90
CA PRO A 32 14.79 -9.51 9.15
C PRO A 32 14.64 -8.13 9.81
N GLU A 33 13.44 -7.70 10.17
CA GLU A 33 13.25 -6.40 10.84
C GLU A 33 13.89 -6.40 12.22
N ARG A 34 14.37 -5.23 12.66
CA ARG A 34 15.04 -5.07 13.95
C ARG A 34 14.28 -4.05 14.81
N PRO A 35 14.11 -4.31 16.12
CA PRO A 35 13.42 -3.38 17.02
C PRO A 35 13.97 -1.95 17.01
N ILE A 36 15.28 -1.80 16.82
CA ILE A 36 15.97 -0.50 16.82
C ILE A 36 15.54 0.40 15.65
N ASP A 37 14.94 -0.16 14.61
CA ASP A 37 14.52 0.60 13.43
C ASP A 37 13.11 1.20 13.58
N TRP A 38 12.45 1.00 14.74
CA TRP A 38 11.04 1.34 14.95
C TRP A 38 10.76 2.08 16.26
N LEU A 39 9.60 2.74 16.30
CA LEU A 39 8.90 3.02 17.54
C LEU A 39 8.31 1.70 18.07
N GLY A 40 8.89 1.17 19.14
CA GLY A 40 8.57 -0.12 19.71
C GLY A 40 7.53 -0.06 20.81
N ALA A 41 6.84 -1.17 21.01
CA ALA A 41 5.98 -1.42 22.17
C ALA A 41 6.31 -2.78 22.78
N MET A 42 6.32 -2.84 24.12
CA MET A 42 6.30 -4.10 24.85
C MET A 42 4.85 -4.48 25.14
N VAL A 43 4.40 -5.62 24.63
CA VAL A 43 3.02 -6.07 24.78
C VAL A 43 2.97 -7.35 25.62
N LYS A 44 2.11 -7.36 26.65
CA LYS A 44 1.88 -8.53 27.51
C LYS A 44 0.40 -8.70 27.78
N GLY A 45 -0.15 -9.88 27.48
CA GLY A 45 -1.56 -10.19 27.71
C GLY A 45 -2.53 -9.25 26.99
N GLY A 46 -2.19 -8.81 25.77
CA GLY A 46 -3.00 -7.86 24.99
C GLY A 46 -2.93 -6.40 25.44
N ARG A 47 -1.98 -6.06 26.33
CA ARG A 47 -1.82 -4.71 26.89
C ARG A 47 -0.43 -4.17 26.59
N VAL A 48 -0.36 -2.89 26.22
CA VAL A 48 0.92 -2.18 26.09
C VAL A 48 1.45 -1.90 27.48
N GLN A 49 2.71 -2.26 27.74
CA GLN A 49 3.39 -2.05 29.03
C GLN A 49 4.19 -0.75 29.01
N TYR A 50 4.91 -0.52 27.91
CA TYR A 50 5.67 0.70 27.64
C TYR A 50 5.91 0.81 26.13
N VAL A 51 6.28 2.02 25.72
CA VAL A 51 6.61 2.44 24.36
C VAL A 51 7.97 3.12 24.35
N GLU A 52 8.82 2.74 23.41
CA GLU A 52 10.19 3.24 23.31
C GLU A 52 10.57 3.50 21.85
N GLY A 53 11.31 4.58 21.58
CA GLY A 53 11.89 4.83 20.28
C GLY A 53 13.23 4.12 20.15
N HIS A 54 13.45 3.40 19.04
CA HIS A 54 14.71 2.69 18.80
C HIS A 54 15.06 1.66 19.90
N SER A 55 14.05 0.98 20.44
CA SER A 55 14.25 -0.02 21.49
C SER A 55 15.12 -1.19 21.02
N ARG A 56 15.81 -1.86 21.96
CA ARG A 56 16.47 -3.15 21.70
C ARG A 56 15.61 -4.34 22.12
N ASP A 57 14.61 -4.09 22.97
CA ASP A 57 13.90 -5.13 23.72
C ASP A 57 12.41 -5.23 23.35
N CYS A 58 11.84 -4.21 22.68
CA CYS A 58 10.47 -4.27 22.21
C CYS A 58 10.26 -5.41 21.20
N THR A 59 9.18 -6.14 21.38
CA THR A 59 8.78 -7.27 20.53
C THR A 59 7.77 -6.88 19.46
N TYR A 60 7.16 -5.70 19.58
CA TYR A 60 6.22 -5.14 18.62
C TYR A 60 6.67 -3.76 18.17
N ARG A 61 6.33 -3.40 16.93
CA ARG A 61 6.37 -2.02 16.45
C ARG A 61 4.98 -1.39 16.58
N LEU A 62 4.94 -0.11 16.92
CA LEU A 62 3.75 0.71 16.77
C LEU A 62 3.47 0.94 15.29
N CYS A 63 2.18 0.97 14.95
CA CYS A 63 1.71 1.01 13.57
C CYS A 63 0.94 2.30 13.28
N GLY A 64 1.23 3.43 13.93
CA GLY A 64 0.67 4.74 13.59
C GLY A 64 -0.87 4.89 13.66
N MET A 65 -1.60 3.87 14.09
CA MET A 65 -3.06 3.87 14.23
C MET A 65 -3.45 3.64 15.68
N TYR A 66 -4.35 4.50 16.17
CA TYR A 66 -4.77 4.51 17.56
C TYR A 66 -6.27 4.78 17.65
N ALA A 67 -6.89 4.27 18.71
CA ALA A 67 -8.22 4.67 19.12
C ALA A 67 -8.15 5.24 20.54
N PHE A 68 -8.73 6.42 20.76
CA PHE A 68 -8.67 7.13 22.04
C PHE A 68 -10.08 7.40 22.56
N SER A 69 -10.28 7.25 23.86
CA SER A 69 -11.47 7.76 24.54
C SER A 69 -11.22 9.18 25.06
N PRO A 70 -12.27 9.98 25.37
CA PRO A 70 -12.10 11.36 25.85
C PRO A 70 -11.11 11.56 27.01
N PRO A 71 -10.98 10.62 27.98
CA PRO A 71 -9.95 10.71 29.03
C PRO A 71 -8.51 10.73 28.54
N ALA A 72 -8.22 10.33 27.30
CA ALA A 72 -6.88 10.37 26.72
C ALA A 72 -6.49 11.76 26.20
N LEU A 73 -7.46 12.67 26.01
CA LEU A 73 -7.23 13.97 25.38
C LEU A 73 -6.13 14.81 26.05
N PRO A 74 -6.04 14.90 27.39
CA PRO A 74 -4.97 15.67 28.04
C PRO A 74 -3.57 15.21 27.62
N ALA A 75 -3.30 13.89 27.60
CA ALA A 75 -2.00 13.35 27.19
C ALA A 75 -1.64 13.62 25.72
N ILE A 76 -2.65 13.82 24.87
CA ILE A 76 -2.46 14.18 23.45
C ILE A 76 -2.23 15.68 23.29
N GLN A 77 -3.03 16.50 23.97
CA GLN A 77 -2.96 17.97 23.91
C GLN A 77 -1.70 18.51 24.55
N ASP A 78 -1.30 17.92 25.68
CA ASP A 78 -0.12 18.29 26.45
C ASP A 78 1.11 17.46 26.05
N ASN A 79 1.14 16.93 24.82
CA ASN A 79 2.30 16.20 24.29
C ASN A 79 3.55 17.08 24.41
N PRO A 80 4.67 16.57 24.98
CA PRO A 80 5.85 17.37 25.27
C PRO A 80 6.61 17.85 24.02
N GLY A 81 6.21 17.41 22.81
CA GLY A 81 6.87 17.77 21.57
C GLY A 81 8.24 17.12 21.38
N VAL A 82 8.50 16.04 22.11
CA VAL A 82 9.72 15.23 22.02
C VAL A 82 9.48 13.85 22.62
N MET A 83 9.96 12.79 21.98
CA MET A 83 9.93 11.46 22.57
C MET A 83 11.04 11.31 23.61
N THR A 84 10.68 11.09 24.88
CA THR A 84 11.65 11.06 25.99
C THR A 84 12.23 9.67 26.25
N GLN A 85 11.51 8.62 25.87
CA GLN A 85 11.94 7.23 26.03
C GLN A 85 12.69 6.70 24.79
N VAL A 86 13.97 7.04 24.69
CA VAL A 86 14.87 6.60 23.60
C VAL A 86 16.16 6.01 24.18
N PRO A 87 16.25 4.68 24.41
CA PRO A 87 17.34 4.05 25.15
C PRO A 87 18.69 4.00 24.40
N VAL A 88 18.75 4.41 23.13
CA VAL A 88 19.97 4.33 22.30
C VAL A 88 20.90 5.55 22.40
N GLY A 89 20.59 6.51 23.27
CA GLY A 89 21.44 7.68 23.55
C GLY A 89 21.52 8.71 22.41
N GLY A 90 20.78 8.51 21.32
CA GLY A 90 20.57 9.52 20.29
C GLY A 90 19.61 10.60 20.79
N MET A 91 19.87 11.85 20.42
CA MET A 91 18.92 12.93 20.70
C MET A 91 17.68 12.76 19.81
N PRO A 92 16.48 12.57 20.38
CA PRO A 92 15.25 12.50 19.60
C PRO A 92 15.00 13.83 18.87
N PRO A 93 14.33 13.78 17.71
CA PRO A 93 13.86 14.99 17.05
C PRO A 93 12.88 15.76 17.96
N MET A 94 12.91 17.09 17.85
CA MET A 94 11.97 17.98 18.54
C MET A 94 10.65 18.03 17.78
N GLU A 95 9.91 16.91 17.84
CA GLU A 95 8.60 16.77 17.22
C GLU A 95 7.62 16.01 18.13
N ALA A 96 6.34 16.33 17.98
CA ALA A 96 5.27 15.71 18.74
C ALA A 96 4.95 14.32 18.18
N GLU A 97 5.37 13.28 18.90
CA GLU A 97 5.12 11.89 18.54
C GLU A 97 3.93 11.31 19.31
N MET A 98 2.99 10.68 18.61
CA MET A 98 1.83 10.04 19.26
C MET A 98 2.25 8.90 20.19
N ALA A 99 3.34 8.21 19.86
CA ALA A 99 3.98 7.21 20.72
C ALA A 99 4.33 7.77 22.11
N GLN A 100 4.74 9.05 22.18
CA GLN A 100 5.03 9.70 23.46
C GLN A 100 3.76 9.96 24.27
N SER A 101 2.66 10.40 23.65
CA SER A 101 1.37 10.55 24.35
C SER A 101 0.87 9.22 24.90
N VAL A 102 1.07 8.12 24.16
CA VAL A 102 0.77 6.77 24.65
C VAL A 102 1.63 6.43 25.87
N GLN A 103 2.92 6.74 25.85
CA GLN A 103 3.78 6.54 27.01
C GLN A 103 3.35 7.40 28.22
N THR A 104 2.95 8.67 28.00
CA THR A 104 2.43 9.54 29.05
C THR A 104 1.17 8.95 29.71
N LEU A 105 0.25 8.37 28.92
CA LEU A 105 -0.91 7.65 29.47
C LEU A 105 -0.49 6.48 30.37
N LEU A 106 0.51 5.71 29.94
CA LEU A 106 1.03 4.58 30.72
C LEU A 106 1.69 5.06 32.02
N ASP A 107 2.46 6.14 31.98
CA ASP A 107 3.11 6.74 33.16
C ASP A 107 2.08 7.27 34.18
N GLU A 108 0.92 7.75 33.71
CA GLU A 108 -0.23 8.13 34.53
C GLU A 108 -1.04 6.93 35.08
N GLY A 109 -0.62 5.70 34.76
CA GLY A 109 -1.32 4.48 35.15
C GLY A 109 -2.61 4.22 34.37
N LYS A 110 -2.79 4.86 33.21
CA LYS A 110 -3.92 4.59 32.31
C LYS A 110 -3.69 3.32 31.53
N GLU A 111 -4.80 2.68 31.17
CA GLU A 111 -4.78 1.44 30.43
C GLU A 111 -4.71 1.69 28.91
N VAL A 112 -3.72 1.07 28.27
CA VAL A 112 -3.57 1.03 26.81
C VAL A 112 -3.60 -0.41 26.30
N LEU A 113 -4.59 -0.73 25.47
CA LEU A 113 -4.70 -2.04 24.82
C LEU A 113 -3.88 -2.11 23.54
N ALA A 114 -3.48 -3.32 23.18
CA ALA A 114 -2.82 -3.63 21.93
C ALA A 114 -3.80 -4.35 20.99
N ALA A 115 -3.96 -3.83 19.77
CA ALA A 115 -4.61 -4.53 18.66
C ALA A 115 -3.53 -4.97 17.66
N GLU A 116 -3.48 -6.24 17.31
CA GLU A 116 -2.48 -6.75 16.35
C GLU A 116 -2.96 -6.61 14.90
N VAL A 117 -2.02 -6.36 13.98
CA VAL A 117 -2.27 -6.33 12.53
C VAL A 117 -2.77 -7.68 12.01
N GLU A 118 -3.79 -7.64 11.16
CA GLU A 118 -4.31 -8.81 10.45
C GLU A 118 -3.99 -8.73 8.95
N GLY A 119 -3.11 -9.60 8.47
CA GLY A 119 -2.64 -9.59 7.08
C GLY A 119 -1.35 -8.79 6.93
N TYR A 120 -1.40 -7.64 6.24
CA TYR A 120 -0.22 -6.80 6.03
C TYR A 120 -0.43 -5.37 6.50
N LEU A 121 0.69 -4.72 6.81
CA LEU A 121 0.79 -3.29 7.02
C LEU A 121 2.10 -2.82 6.38
N VAL A 122 1.98 -1.86 5.48
CA VAL A 122 3.12 -1.20 4.84
C VAL A 122 3.16 0.23 5.36
N ASP A 123 4.25 0.57 6.04
CA ASP A 123 4.51 1.94 6.46
C ASP A 123 5.10 2.73 5.30
N MET A 124 4.55 3.91 4.99
CA MET A 124 4.85 4.61 3.73
C MET A 124 5.90 5.71 3.89
N ASP A 125 7.06 5.37 4.41
CA ASP A 125 8.12 6.37 4.67
C ASP A 125 9.09 6.58 3.51
N LYS A 126 9.28 5.57 2.67
CA LYS A 126 10.34 5.53 1.66
C LYS A 126 9.75 5.24 0.29
N PRO A 127 10.35 5.74 -0.81
CA PRO A 127 9.77 5.61 -2.16
C PRO A 127 9.44 4.16 -2.56
N TRP A 128 10.27 3.19 -2.17
CA TRP A 128 10.05 1.78 -2.49
C TRP A 128 8.87 1.15 -1.72
N HIS A 129 8.41 1.75 -0.62
CA HIS A 129 7.21 1.27 0.07
C HIS A 129 5.95 1.43 -0.78
N ILE A 130 5.96 2.32 -1.78
CA ILE A 130 4.89 2.40 -2.80
C ILE A 130 4.83 1.08 -3.59
N LEU A 131 5.98 0.56 -4.00
CA LEU A 131 6.07 -0.71 -4.75
C LEU A 131 5.67 -1.91 -3.87
N GLU A 132 6.08 -1.90 -2.60
CA GLU A 132 5.65 -2.94 -1.65
C GLU A 132 4.14 -2.90 -1.45
N ALA A 133 3.57 -1.74 -1.11
CA ALA A 133 2.13 -1.58 -0.92
C ALA A 133 1.35 -2.00 -2.17
N ASN A 134 1.82 -1.60 -3.35
CA ASN A 134 1.22 -1.97 -4.62
C ASN A 134 1.15 -3.50 -4.80
N ARG A 135 2.27 -4.19 -4.55
CA ARG A 135 2.33 -5.65 -4.65
C ARG A 135 1.36 -6.32 -3.68
N ARG A 136 1.30 -5.87 -2.42
CA ARG A 136 0.41 -6.43 -1.39
C ARG A 136 -1.07 -6.27 -1.76
N VAL A 137 -1.45 -5.09 -2.26
CA VAL A 137 -2.82 -4.78 -2.66
C VAL A 137 -3.22 -5.61 -3.89
N LEU A 138 -2.37 -5.66 -4.92
CA LEU A 138 -2.64 -6.45 -6.12
C LEU A 138 -2.70 -7.95 -5.84
N ASP A 139 -1.87 -8.46 -4.93
CA ASP A 139 -1.95 -9.84 -4.44
C ASP A 139 -3.31 -10.14 -3.79
N GLU A 140 -3.76 -9.26 -2.88
CA GLU A 140 -5.04 -9.40 -2.19
C GLU A 140 -6.22 -9.32 -3.17
N MET A 141 -6.21 -8.33 -4.07
CA MET A 141 -7.22 -8.20 -5.12
C MET A 141 -7.25 -9.42 -6.04
N SER A 142 -6.08 -9.92 -6.46
CA SER A 142 -5.97 -11.06 -7.36
C SER A 142 -6.43 -12.36 -6.70
N ARG A 143 -6.13 -12.59 -5.42
CA ARG A 143 -6.64 -13.75 -4.66
C ARG A 143 -8.14 -13.71 -4.46
N SER A 144 -8.71 -12.53 -4.37
CA SER A 144 -10.15 -12.32 -4.16
C SER A 144 -10.97 -12.44 -5.46
N LEU A 145 -10.31 -12.39 -6.63
CA LEU A 145 -10.97 -12.50 -7.93
C LEU A 145 -11.16 -13.98 -8.31
N LEU A 146 -12.39 -14.48 -8.15
CA LEU A 146 -12.73 -15.89 -8.41
C LEU A 146 -13.33 -16.14 -9.81
N GLU A 147 -13.76 -15.08 -10.49
CA GLU A 147 -14.31 -15.11 -11.83
C GLU A 147 -14.12 -13.77 -12.54
N SER A 148 -14.21 -13.76 -13.88
CA SER A 148 -14.14 -12.53 -14.67
C SER A 148 -15.39 -11.68 -14.49
N GLN A 149 -15.21 -10.37 -14.37
CA GLN A 149 -16.28 -9.38 -14.22
C GLN A 149 -16.21 -8.40 -15.39
N VAL A 150 -17.04 -8.61 -16.40
CA VAL A 150 -17.03 -7.80 -17.63
C VAL A 150 -18.29 -6.95 -17.69
N HIS A 151 -18.12 -5.63 -17.73
CA HIS A 151 -19.25 -4.72 -17.87
C HIS A 151 -19.99 -4.96 -19.20
N PRO A 152 -21.34 -4.87 -19.27
CA PRO A 152 -22.12 -5.18 -20.49
C PRO A 152 -21.75 -4.34 -21.72
N THR A 153 -21.20 -3.15 -21.54
CA THR A 153 -20.78 -2.25 -22.64
C THR A 153 -19.32 -2.46 -23.05
N ALA A 154 -18.57 -3.25 -22.29
CA ALA A 154 -17.19 -3.56 -22.60
C ALA A 154 -17.09 -4.62 -23.70
N ARG A 155 -15.96 -4.66 -24.40
CA ARG A 155 -15.72 -5.58 -25.53
C ARG A 155 -14.41 -6.29 -25.37
N ILE A 156 -14.42 -7.59 -25.68
CA ILE A 156 -13.22 -8.43 -25.78
C ILE A 156 -13.22 -9.02 -27.18
N HIS A 157 -12.14 -8.82 -27.94
CA HIS A 157 -11.99 -9.38 -29.27
C HIS A 157 -11.68 -10.88 -29.19
N ASP A 158 -12.26 -11.69 -30.10
CA ASP A 158 -12.08 -13.17 -30.14
C ASP A 158 -10.62 -13.63 -30.32
N GLY A 159 -9.77 -12.72 -30.78
CA GLY A 159 -8.33 -12.94 -30.98
C GLY A 159 -7.46 -12.50 -29.81
N ALA A 160 -8.04 -12.16 -28.66
CA ALA A 160 -7.29 -11.91 -27.42
C ALA A 160 -7.02 -13.23 -26.69
N GLU A 161 -5.84 -13.35 -26.09
CA GLU A 161 -5.45 -14.49 -25.26
C GLU A 161 -5.48 -14.07 -23.79
N ILE A 162 -6.39 -14.67 -23.01
CA ILE A 162 -6.58 -14.33 -21.59
C ILE A 162 -6.29 -15.56 -20.75
N LYS A 163 -5.25 -15.50 -19.93
CA LYS A 163 -4.93 -16.48 -18.89
C LYS A 163 -5.36 -15.88 -17.54
N GLY A 164 -6.26 -16.52 -16.81
CA GLY A 164 -6.78 -16.00 -15.54
C GLY A 164 -8.09 -15.21 -15.69
N PHE A 165 -8.40 -14.38 -14.70
CA PHE A 165 -9.64 -13.61 -14.65
C PHE A 165 -9.43 -12.13 -14.97
N VAL A 166 -10.42 -11.51 -15.59
CA VAL A 166 -10.37 -10.08 -15.94
C VAL A 166 -11.53 -9.33 -15.32
N VAL A 167 -11.23 -8.18 -14.72
CA VAL A 167 -12.23 -7.15 -14.44
C VAL A 167 -12.14 -6.10 -15.55
N LEU A 168 -13.23 -5.87 -16.27
CA LEU A 168 -13.26 -4.95 -17.40
C LEU A 168 -14.40 -3.93 -17.24
N GLY A 169 -14.01 -2.68 -17.00
CA GLY A 169 -14.90 -1.56 -16.72
C GLY A 169 -15.77 -1.12 -17.90
N GLU A 170 -16.70 -0.23 -17.62
CA GLU A 170 -17.65 0.33 -18.59
C GLU A 170 -16.96 0.91 -19.82
N GLY A 171 -17.43 0.54 -21.02
CA GLY A 171 -16.96 1.10 -22.29
C GLY A 171 -15.50 0.80 -22.61
N SER A 172 -14.88 -0.15 -21.92
CA SER A 172 -13.50 -0.57 -22.14
C SER A 172 -13.40 -1.67 -23.20
N GLU A 173 -12.21 -1.79 -23.79
CA GLU A 173 -11.95 -2.67 -24.93
C GLU A 173 -10.64 -3.43 -24.72
N ILE A 174 -10.71 -4.76 -24.90
CA ILE A 174 -9.57 -5.64 -25.12
C ILE A 174 -9.55 -6.01 -26.61
N GLY A 175 -8.51 -5.54 -27.30
CA GLY A 175 -8.38 -5.65 -28.76
C GLY A 175 -7.75 -6.96 -29.25
N ASN A 176 -7.67 -7.09 -30.57
CA ASN A 176 -7.06 -8.25 -31.22
C ASN A 176 -5.58 -8.44 -30.83
N ARG A 177 -5.17 -9.70 -30.66
CA ARG A 177 -3.80 -10.14 -30.30
C ARG A 177 -3.29 -9.67 -28.95
N VAL A 178 -4.13 -9.08 -28.09
CA VAL A 178 -3.76 -8.75 -26.73
C VAL A 178 -3.54 -10.02 -25.93
N VAL A 179 -2.51 -10.04 -25.09
CA VAL A 179 -2.19 -11.15 -24.20
C VAL A 179 -2.29 -10.67 -22.75
N LEU A 180 -3.15 -11.32 -21.96
CA LEU A 180 -3.22 -11.14 -20.51
C LEU A 180 -2.68 -12.41 -19.83
N GLU A 181 -1.61 -12.27 -19.06
CA GLU A 181 -0.89 -13.38 -18.41
C GLU A 181 -1.24 -13.56 -16.94
N GLY A 182 -2.48 -13.30 -16.55
CA GLY A 182 -2.98 -13.54 -15.20
C GLY A 182 -4.20 -12.70 -14.87
N ASN A 183 -4.40 -12.44 -13.58
CA ASN A 183 -5.51 -11.61 -13.14
C ASN A 183 -5.24 -10.14 -13.48
N VAL A 184 -6.14 -9.50 -14.22
CA VAL A 184 -5.97 -8.11 -14.68
C VAL A 184 -7.22 -7.29 -14.39
N PHE A 185 -7.01 -6.06 -13.91
CA PHE A 185 -8.06 -5.11 -13.56
C PHE A 185 -7.98 -3.92 -14.52
N ILE A 186 -9.02 -3.70 -15.32
CA ILE A 186 -9.06 -2.65 -16.33
C ILE A 186 -10.24 -1.73 -16.00
N GLY A 187 -9.93 -0.45 -15.79
CA GLY A 187 -10.86 0.62 -15.50
C GLY A 187 -11.81 0.93 -16.66
N LYS A 188 -12.60 1.99 -16.52
CA LYS A 188 -13.62 2.43 -17.48
C LYS A 188 -13.01 3.19 -18.64
N HIS A 189 -13.63 3.08 -19.82
CA HIS A 189 -13.24 3.78 -21.04
C HIS A 189 -11.76 3.59 -21.41
N THR A 190 -11.21 2.43 -21.06
CA THR A 190 -9.80 2.08 -21.22
C THR A 190 -9.63 1.11 -22.37
N ARG A 191 -8.58 1.30 -23.16
CA ARG A 191 -8.30 0.49 -24.35
C ARG A 191 -6.98 -0.23 -24.16
N VAL A 192 -7.04 -1.55 -24.06
CA VAL A 192 -5.87 -2.44 -24.15
C VAL A 192 -5.94 -3.11 -25.51
N VAL A 193 -5.12 -2.67 -26.47
CA VAL A 193 -5.32 -2.99 -27.90
C VAL A 193 -4.01 -3.23 -28.63
N ASN A 194 -4.09 -3.58 -29.93
CA ASN A 194 -2.94 -3.65 -30.84
C ASN A 194 -1.78 -4.52 -30.32
N GLY A 195 -2.09 -5.72 -29.81
CA GLY A 195 -1.06 -6.67 -29.41
C GLY A 195 -0.35 -6.39 -28.09
N ALA A 196 -0.88 -5.50 -27.24
CA ALA A 196 -0.33 -5.24 -25.91
C ALA A 196 -0.23 -6.53 -25.06
N ILE A 197 0.82 -6.62 -24.25
CA ILE A 197 1.10 -7.74 -23.35
C ILE A 197 1.02 -7.24 -21.91
N VAL A 198 0.20 -7.89 -21.10
CA VAL A 198 -0.05 -7.48 -19.71
C VAL A 198 0.20 -8.68 -18.79
N GLY A 199 1.10 -8.50 -17.83
CA GLY A 199 1.48 -9.51 -16.85
C GLY A 199 0.40 -9.80 -15.81
N ASN A 200 0.67 -10.80 -14.96
CA ASN A 200 -0.21 -11.14 -13.85
C ASN A 200 -0.32 -10.02 -12.81
N ALA A 201 -1.51 -9.90 -12.20
CA ALA A 201 -1.79 -8.98 -11.10
C ALA A 201 -1.51 -7.53 -11.49
N VAL A 202 -2.04 -7.08 -12.62
CA VAL A 202 -1.89 -5.71 -13.12
C VAL A 202 -3.20 -4.95 -12.99
N ALA A 203 -3.13 -3.67 -12.59
CA ALA A 203 -4.26 -2.76 -12.67
C ALA A 203 -4.00 -1.58 -13.62
N ILE A 204 -4.98 -1.29 -14.48
CA ILE A 204 -4.94 -0.21 -15.47
C ILE A 204 -6.15 0.69 -15.20
N GLY A 205 -5.90 1.96 -14.92
CA GLY A 205 -6.90 2.96 -14.54
C GLY A 205 -7.85 3.34 -15.67
N ASP A 206 -8.75 4.27 -15.36
CA ASP A 206 -9.78 4.78 -16.26
C ASP A 206 -9.18 5.66 -17.35
N HIS A 207 -9.83 5.69 -18.53
CA HIS A 207 -9.46 6.53 -19.67
C HIS A 207 -8.00 6.34 -20.15
N THR A 208 -7.45 5.16 -19.93
CA THR A 208 -6.06 4.85 -20.26
C THR A 208 -5.97 4.09 -21.59
N ARG A 209 -4.85 4.24 -22.29
CA ARG A 209 -4.55 3.49 -23.51
C ARG A 209 -3.24 2.70 -23.33
N VAL A 210 -3.34 1.39 -23.50
CA VAL A 210 -2.20 0.45 -23.52
C VAL A 210 -2.22 -0.21 -24.90
N SER A 211 -1.23 0.09 -25.75
CA SER A 211 -1.28 -0.32 -27.15
C SER A 211 0.08 -0.58 -27.79
N ASP A 212 0.02 -1.18 -28.97
CA ASP A 212 1.12 -1.25 -29.93
C ASP A 212 2.32 -2.06 -29.39
N TYR A 213 2.01 -3.30 -29.00
CA TYR A 213 2.99 -4.28 -28.49
C TYR A 213 3.82 -3.82 -27.29
N CYS A 214 3.29 -2.91 -26.48
CA CYS A 214 3.90 -2.57 -25.19
C CYS A 214 3.81 -3.74 -24.20
N LEU A 215 4.70 -3.75 -23.21
CA LEU A 215 4.70 -4.67 -22.10
C LEU A 215 4.37 -3.95 -20.79
N ILE A 216 3.34 -4.42 -20.09
CA ILE A 216 3.11 -4.06 -18.70
C ILE A 216 3.49 -5.27 -17.84
N GLY A 217 4.58 -5.16 -17.10
CA GLY A 217 5.12 -6.22 -16.24
C GLY A 217 4.17 -6.60 -15.11
N ALA A 218 4.35 -7.80 -14.55
CA ALA A 218 3.53 -8.29 -13.45
C ALA A 218 3.61 -7.36 -12.21
N TYR A 219 2.53 -7.29 -11.43
CA TYR A 219 2.42 -6.41 -10.26
C TYR A 219 2.58 -4.91 -10.58
N SER A 220 2.26 -4.49 -11.80
CA SER A 220 2.31 -3.09 -12.19
C SER A 220 0.95 -2.40 -12.09
N VAL A 221 0.99 -1.08 -11.92
CA VAL A 221 -0.18 -0.20 -12.00
C VAL A 221 0.07 0.89 -13.02
N VAL A 222 -0.89 1.05 -13.92
CA VAL A 222 -1.00 2.22 -14.79
C VAL A 222 -2.17 3.06 -14.28
N GLY A 223 -1.92 4.31 -13.93
CA GLY A 223 -2.93 5.25 -13.45
C GLY A 223 -3.97 5.61 -14.50
N ASN A 224 -4.81 6.59 -14.17
CA ASN A 224 -5.86 7.07 -15.06
C ASN A 224 -5.29 8.01 -16.12
N ARG A 225 -5.92 8.06 -17.30
CA ARG A 225 -5.58 8.98 -18.40
C ARG A 225 -4.14 8.82 -18.87
N CYS A 226 -3.57 7.63 -18.75
CA CYS A 226 -2.20 7.34 -19.17
C CYS A 226 -2.16 6.84 -20.62
N ILE A 227 -0.98 6.93 -21.21
CA ILE A 227 -0.67 6.25 -22.47
C ILE A 227 0.59 5.41 -22.29
N VAL A 228 0.49 4.11 -22.58
CA VAL A 228 1.62 3.20 -22.76
C VAL A 228 1.55 2.65 -24.18
N GLY A 229 2.50 3.04 -25.02
CA GLY A 229 2.45 2.85 -26.46
C GLY A 229 3.63 2.07 -27.02
N HIS A 230 3.78 2.18 -28.35
CA HIS A 230 4.79 1.58 -29.22
C HIS A 230 6.04 0.99 -28.54
N GLY A 231 5.96 -0.30 -28.21
CA GLY A 231 7.07 -1.07 -27.65
C GLY A 231 7.65 -0.52 -26.34
N ALA A 232 6.86 0.25 -25.58
CA ALA A 232 7.23 0.67 -24.24
C ALA A 232 7.05 -0.46 -23.23
N GLU A 233 7.91 -0.50 -22.23
CA GLU A 233 7.90 -1.47 -21.13
C GLU A 233 7.78 -0.73 -19.79
N LEU A 234 6.87 -1.21 -18.94
CA LEU A 234 6.65 -0.69 -17.60
C LEU A 234 6.68 -1.83 -16.57
N GLU A 235 7.50 -1.70 -15.53
CA GLU A 235 7.39 -2.49 -14.31
C GLU A 235 7.28 -1.56 -13.09
N GLY A 236 6.20 -1.67 -12.31
CA GLY A 236 5.99 -0.87 -11.11
C GLY A 236 4.77 0.05 -11.18
N VAL A 237 4.86 1.26 -10.61
CA VAL A 237 3.70 2.14 -10.41
C VAL A 237 3.83 3.40 -11.25
N MET A 238 2.90 3.60 -12.17
CA MET A 238 2.77 4.78 -13.00
C MET A 238 1.53 5.57 -12.60
N PHE A 239 1.71 6.80 -12.10
CA PHE A 239 0.60 7.65 -11.68
C PHE A 239 -0.16 8.28 -12.86
N ASP A 240 -1.28 8.92 -12.53
CA ASP A 240 -2.22 9.50 -13.49
C ASP A 240 -1.57 10.43 -14.53
N GLY A 241 -2.07 10.34 -15.75
CA GLY A 241 -1.73 11.26 -16.83
C GLY A 241 -0.29 11.16 -17.30
N ALA A 242 0.44 10.09 -16.98
CA ALA A 242 1.79 9.88 -17.48
C ALA A 242 1.80 9.24 -18.87
N TYR A 243 2.90 9.39 -19.59
CA TYR A 243 3.06 8.96 -20.99
C TYR A 243 4.37 8.22 -21.21
N LEU A 244 4.29 6.96 -21.62
CA LEU A 244 5.39 6.13 -22.12
C LEU A 244 5.04 5.75 -23.56
N TYR A 245 5.78 6.22 -24.55
CA TYR A 245 5.32 6.07 -25.94
C TYR A 245 6.24 5.26 -26.84
N HIS A 246 7.51 5.64 -27.02
CA HIS A 246 8.37 5.02 -28.02
C HIS A 246 9.55 4.29 -27.39
N TYR A 247 9.52 2.95 -27.39
CA TYR A 247 10.67 2.08 -27.11
C TYR A 247 11.41 2.38 -25.79
N CYS A 248 10.70 2.86 -24.76
CA CYS A 248 11.28 3.11 -23.44
C CYS A 248 11.07 1.91 -22.52
N GLU A 249 11.96 1.72 -21.57
CA GLU A 249 11.87 0.68 -20.53
C GLU A 249 11.99 1.35 -19.17
N ILE A 250 10.91 1.31 -18.38
CA ILE A 250 10.83 2.00 -17.09
C ILE A 250 10.46 1.03 -15.99
N SER A 251 11.35 0.87 -15.00
CA SER A 251 11.09 0.11 -13.78
C SER A 251 11.16 1.02 -12.55
N GLY A 252 10.09 1.05 -11.75
CA GLY A 252 10.00 1.83 -10.52
C GLY A 252 8.70 2.63 -10.38
N VAL A 253 8.82 3.88 -9.92
CA VAL A 253 7.68 4.78 -9.68
C VAL A 253 7.75 5.96 -10.63
N VAL A 254 6.75 6.07 -11.52
CA VAL A 254 6.59 7.19 -12.46
C VAL A 254 5.57 8.17 -11.90
N GLY A 255 5.99 9.41 -11.68
CA GLY A 255 5.17 10.49 -11.13
C GLY A 255 3.97 10.86 -12.00
N GLN A 256 3.06 11.64 -11.42
CA GLN A 256 1.88 12.14 -12.13
C GLN A 256 2.27 13.09 -13.26
N SER A 257 1.62 12.96 -14.42
CA SER A 257 1.82 13.84 -15.58
C SER A 257 3.28 13.91 -16.07
N VAL A 258 4.00 12.78 -15.97
CA VAL A 258 5.36 12.62 -16.48
C VAL A 258 5.32 12.12 -17.93
N ASP A 259 6.12 12.76 -18.77
CA ASP A 259 6.40 12.30 -20.13
C ASP A 259 7.78 11.64 -20.17
N ILE A 260 7.82 10.38 -20.59
CA ILE A 260 9.07 9.64 -20.81
C ILE A 260 9.49 9.78 -22.27
N GLY A 261 10.67 10.34 -22.48
CA GLY A 261 11.26 10.50 -23.81
C GLY A 261 11.50 9.15 -24.50
N ALA A 262 11.46 9.15 -25.82
CA ALA A 262 11.70 7.95 -26.62
C ALA A 262 13.04 7.28 -26.26
N ALA A 263 13.08 5.95 -26.25
CA ALA A 263 14.26 5.14 -25.97
C ALA A 263 14.92 5.40 -24.59
N THR A 264 14.18 6.00 -23.64
CA THR A 264 14.66 6.14 -22.26
C THR A 264 14.60 4.81 -21.54
N VAL A 265 15.71 4.41 -20.92
CA VAL A 265 15.79 3.23 -20.06
C VAL A 265 16.13 3.70 -18.65
N CYS A 266 15.27 3.40 -17.68
CA CYS A 266 15.47 3.80 -16.30
C CYS A 266 14.80 2.79 -15.34
N GLY A 267 15.59 2.20 -14.46
CA GLY A 267 15.16 1.16 -13.54
C GLY A 267 16.21 0.06 -13.43
N THR A 268 15.99 -0.91 -12.55
CA THR A 268 16.87 -2.08 -12.33
C THR A 268 16.07 -3.36 -12.35
#